data_AF-S2YKN4-F1
#
_entry.id   AF-S2YKN4-F1
#
_cell.length_a   1.000
_cell.length_b   1.000
_cell.length_c   1.000
_cell.angle_alpha   90.00
_cell.angle_beta   90.00
_cell.angle_gamma   90.00
#
_symmetry.space_group_name_H-M   'P 1'
#
loop_
_entity.id
_entity.type
_entity.pdbx_description
1 polymer ?
#
loop_
_entity_poly.entity_id
_entity_poly.type
_entity_poly.pdbx_seq_one_letter_code
_entity_poly.pdbx_strand_id
1 'polypeptide(L)' 'MEGDGETQVRIAVNDDYDKIIYASYDSYIVDSRILEDDLITLMGTSDGLLTYESTMGGEITIPSIIIDKIEQ' A
#
# COMPACT_ATOMS: atom_id res chain seq x y z
N MET A 1 7.71 0.85 -7.78
CA MET A 1 8.62 1.87 -8.35
C MET A 1 8.80 2.90 -7.24
N GLU A 2 9.99 3.02 -6.65
CA GLU A 2 10.32 4.19 -5.82
C GLU A 2 10.65 5.32 -6.81
N GLY A 3 9.69 6.19 -7.08
CA GLY A 3 9.88 7.41 -7.87
C GLY A 3 9.90 8.60 -6.92
N ASP A 4 10.85 9.51 -7.10
CA ASP A 4 11.08 10.74 -6.33
C ASP A 4 9.92 11.15 -5.39
N GLY A 5 10.04 10.75 -4.12
CA GLY A 5 9.15 11.17 -3.04
C GLY A 5 8.00 10.22 -2.70
N GLU A 6 7.45 9.45 -3.64
CA GLU A 6 6.28 8.58 -3.37
C GLU A 6 6.65 7.10 -3.46
N THR A 7 6.34 6.36 -2.39
CA THR A 7 6.46 4.90 -2.31
C THR A 7 5.08 4.26 -2.35
N GLN A 8 4.98 3.17 -3.09
CA GLN A 8 3.75 2.42 -3.27
C GLN A 8 3.97 0.99 -2.82
N VAL A 9 3.08 0.50 -1.95
CA VAL A 9 3.16 -0.81 -1.32
C VAL A 9 1.81 -1.50 -1.37
N ARG A 10 1.84 -2.83 -1.34
CA ARG A 10 0.64 -3.68 -1.22
C ARG A 10 0.71 -4.35 0.13
N ILE A 11 -0.30 -4.14 0.95
CA ILE A 11 -0.29 -4.56 2.35
C ILE A 11 -1.43 -5.55 2.58
N ALA A 12 -1.09 -6.70 3.16
CA ALA A 12 -2.05 -7.68 3.62
C ALA A 12 -2.68 -7.20 4.94
N VAL A 13 -4.00 -7.06 4.96
CA VAL A 13 -4.71 -6.57 6.14
C VAL A 13 -4.92 -7.73 7.09
N ASN A 14 -4.44 -7.59 8.33
CA ASN A 14 -4.53 -8.63 9.36
C ASN A 14 -3.90 -9.97 8.90
N ASP A 15 -2.79 -9.91 8.16
CA ASP A 15 -2.06 -11.10 7.65
C ASP A 15 -2.91 -11.98 6.70
N ASP A 16 -3.95 -11.39 6.10
CA ASP A 16 -4.82 -12.05 5.14
C ASP A 16 -4.43 -11.65 3.72
N TYR A 17 -3.73 -12.55 3.02
CA TYR A 17 -3.28 -12.34 1.63
C TYR A 17 -4.43 -12.21 0.63
N ASP A 18 -5.65 -12.63 0.99
CA ASP A 18 -6.85 -12.39 0.17
C ASP A 18 -7.39 -10.96 0.35
N LYS A 19 -6.91 -10.23 1.38
CA LYS A 19 -7.28 -8.85 1.69
C LYS A 19 -6.10 -7.91 1.53
N ILE A 20 -5.87 -7.50 0.28
CA ILE A 20 -4.81 -6.56 -0.06
C ILE A 20 -5.37 -5.14 -0.20
N ILE A 21 -4.67 -4.17 0.40
CA ILE A 21 -4.86 -2.74 0.13
C ILE A 21 -3.65 -2.23 -0.65
N TYR A 22 -3.91 -1.38 -1.64
CA TYR A 22 -2.88 -0.61 -2.30
C TYR A 22 -2.67 0.71 -1.56
N ALA A 23 -1.46 0.94 -1.07
CA ALA A 23 -1.14 2.10 -0.28
C ALA A 23 -0.02 2.92 -0.93
N SER A 24 -0.22 4.22 -1.03
CA SER A 24 0.81 5.18 -1.44
C SER A 24 1.17 6.08 -0.27
N TYR A 25 2.45 6.42 -0.15
CA TYR A 25 2.93 7.26 0.93
C TYR A 25 4.16 8.05 0.50
N ASP A 26 4.36 9.21 1.11
CA ASP A 26 5.59 9.96 0.91
C ASP A 26 6.75 9.27 1.67
N SER A 27 7.83 8.93 0.96
CA SER A 27 9.03 8.29 1.53
C SER A 27 9.62 9.02 2.75
N TYR A 28 9.34 10.32 2.93
CA TYR A 28 9.76 11.11 4.08
C TYR A 28 8.95 10.86 5.36
N ILE A 29 7.81 10.16 5.31
CA ILE A 29 7.00 9.87 6.52
C ILE A 29 7.50 8.67 7.31
N VAL A 30 8.47 7.92 6.76
CA VAL A 30 9.07 6.76 7.42
C VAL A 30 10.52 7.05 7.80
N ASP A 31 10.88 6.73 9.04
CA ASP A 31 12.27 6.85 9.52
C ASP A 31 13.18 5.74 8.97
N SER A 32 12.58 4.62 8.53
CA SER A 32 13.25 3.43 8.02
C SER A 32 12.47 2.80 6.88
N ARG A 33 13.15 2.00 6.06
CA ARG A 33 12.52 1.24 4.98
C ARG A 33 11.62 0.16 5.55
N ILE A 34 10.44 0.00 4.97
CA ILE A 34 9.52 -1.12 5.24
C ILE A 34 9.98 -2.31 4.41
N LEU A 35 10.19 -3.45 5.04
CA LEU A 35 10.61 -4.70 4.42
C LEU A 35 9.45 -5.70 4.36
N GLU A 36 9.66 -6.81 3.66
CA GLU A 36 8.76 -7.96 3.71
C GLU A 36 8.69 -8.49 5.15
N ASP A 37 7.51 -8.94 5.57
CA ASP A 37 7.17 -9.41 6.93
C ASP A 37 7.11 -8.35 8.05
N ASP A 38 7.28 -7.06 7.74
CA ASP A 38 7.10 -5.99 8.74
C ASP A 38 5.61 -5.80 9.10
N LEU A 39 5.32 -5.79 10.41
CA LEU A 39 4.00 -5.47 10.95
C LEU A 39 3.92 -3.98 11.26
N ILE A 40 3.09 -3.26 10.50
CA ILE A 40 2.95 -1.81 10.61
C ILE A 40 1.48 -1.40 10.79
N THR A 41 1.28 -0.26 11.44
CA THR A 41 -0.02 0.42 11.52
C THR A 41 -0.02 1.64 10.62
N LEU A 42 -0.97 1.71 9.69
CA LEU A 42 -1.11 2.80 8.73
C LEU A 42 -2.28 3.70 9.11
N MET A 43 -2.10 5.00 8.98
CA MET A 43 -3.17 5.99 9.13
C MET A 43 -3.18 6.88 7.89
N GLY A 44 -4.34 6.99 7.26
CA GLY A 44 -4.46 7.72 6.01
C GLY A 44 -5.90 7.87 5.55
N THR A 45 -6.04 8.44 4.37
CA THR A 45 -7.33 8.71 3.73
C THR A 45 -7.59 7.69 2.62
N SER A 46 -8.80 7.14 2.56
CA SER A 46 -9.19 6.25 1.46
C SER A 46 -9.23 7.01 0.15
N ASP A 47 -8.53 6.48 -0.85
CA ASP A 47 -8.51 6.99 -2.23
C ASP A 47 -9.50 6.25 -3.15
N GLY A 48 -10.39 5.45 -2.55
CA GLY A 48 -11.38 4.66 -3.27
C GLY A 48 -10.86 3.31 -3.72
N LEU A 49 -11.11 2.96 -4.99
CA LEU A 49 -10.80 1.67 -5.58
C LEU A 49 -9.85 1.84 -6.77
N LEU A 50 -8.78 1.05 -6.79
CA LEU A 50 -7.86 0.94 -7.90
C LEU A 50 -8.17 -0.33 -8.69
N THR A 51 -8.50 -0.18 -9.97
CA THR A 51 -8.67 -1.30 -10.90
C THR A 51 -7.49 -1.36 -11.85
N TYR A 52 -6.85 -2.53 -11.97
CA TYR A 52 -5.75 -2.75 -12.91
C TYR A 52 -5.86 -4.11 -13.60
N GLU A 53 -5.30 -4.20 -14.80
CA GLU A 53 -5.25 -5.46 -15.56
C GLU A 53 -4.11 -6.34 -15.02
N SER A 54 -4.46 -7.56 -14.60
CA SER A 54 -3.51 -8.61 -14.24
C SER A 54 -2.72 -9.06 -15.46
N THR A 55 -1.52 -9.61 -15.25
CA THR A 55 -0.73 -10.25 -16.31
C THR A 55 -1.46 -11.42 -16.99
N MET A 56 -2.49 -11.98 -16.34
CA MET A 56 -3.37 -13.00 -16.89
C MET A 56 -4.61 -12.44 -17.64
N GLY A 57 -4.70 -11.12 -17.83
CA GLY A 57 -5.77 -10.45 -18.59
C GLY A 57 -7.09 -10.23 -17.82
N GLY A 58 -7.10 -10.47 -16.50
CA GLY A 58 -8.26 -10.20 -15.64
C GLY A 58 -8.16 -8.83 -14.96
N GLU A 59 -9.26 -8.10 -14.86
CA GLU A 59 -9.32 -6.87 -14.06
C GLU A 59 -9.37 -7.20 -12.57
N ILE A 60 -8.45 -6.63 -11.80
CA ILE A 60 -8.39 -6.75 -10.34
C ILE A 60 -8.74 -5.39 -9.76
N THR A 61 -9.73 -5.34 -8.87
CA THR A 61 -10.12 -4.13 -8.16
C THR A 61 -9.78 -4.28 -6.69
N ILE A 62 -8.96 -3.39 -6.16
CA ILE A 62 -8.54 -3.36 -4.75
C ILE A 62 -8.74 -1.96 -4.15
N PRO A 63 -9.03 -1.87 -2.84
CA PRO A 63 -9.06 -0.58 -2.16
C PRO A 63 -7.71 0.12 -2.19
N SER A 64 -7.76 1.46 -2.28
CA SER A 64 -6.59 2.33 -2.23
C SER A 64 -6.63 3.28 -1.04
N ILE A 65 -5.47 3.57 -0.47
CA ILE A 65 -5.26 4.51 0.64
C ILE A 65 -4.04 5.39 0.37
N ILE A 66 -4.17 6.68 0.65
CA ILE A 66 -3.05 7.63 0.75
C ILE A 66 -2.68 7.72 2.22
N ILE A 67 -1.46 7.32 2.56
CA ILE A 67 -1.00 7.25 3.94
C ILE A 67 -0.39 8.58 4.36
N ASP A 68 -0.86 9.09 5.48
CA ASP A 68 -0.35 10.32 6.11
C ASP A 68 0.67 10.00 7.22
N LYS A 69 0.53 8.83 7.88
CA LYS A 69 1.42 8.38 8.96
C LYS A 69 1.54 6.86 9.00
N ILE A 70 2.75 6.39 9.27
CA ILE A 70 3.07 4.97 9.50
C ILE A 70 3.67 4.80 10.89
N GLU A 71 3.20 3.81 11.63
CA GLU A 71 3.79 3.36 12.89
C GLU A 71 4.36 1.94 12.69
N GLN A 72 5.65 1.78 13.00
CA GLN A 72 6.42 0.53 12.92
C GLN A 72 6.62 -0.04 14.32
#